data_AF-A0AAV8VSS7-F1
#
_entry.id   AF-A0AAV8VSS7-F1
#
_cell.length_a   1.000
_cell.length_b   1.000
_cell.length_c   1.000
_cell.angle_alpha   90.00
_cell.angle_beta   90.00
_cell.angle_gamma   90.00
#
_symmetry.space_group_name_H-M   'P 1'
#
loop_
_entity.id
_entity.type
_entity.pdbx_description
1 polymer ?
#
loop_
_entity_poly.entity_id
_entity_poly.type
_entity_poly.pdbx_seq_one_letter_code
_entity_poly.pdbx_strand_id
1 'polypeptide(L)'
;MDRVDVMQCYRCWGYGHTRRACKEEIGKENTCRRCGRAGHLQKECKEEAQCLSCGNGGHIVESGKCPEFQKALRRARQQQRKTIISHKLQKTLVSAYNIVAKDKHAKKEHLHSRCITYPHFKTLALKNKSIHYSVLKMLTFHKTLISFDIVSLFINISSLDLVETM
;
A
#
# COMPACT_ATOMS: atom_id res chain seq x y z
N MET A 1 17.32 -11.97 -3.09
CA MET A 1 16.71 -10.99 -2.19
C MET A 1 16.78 -9.65 -2.88
N ASP A 2 15.63 -9.06 -3.21
CA ASP A 2 15.61 -7.79 -3.95
C ASP A 2 16.22 -6.68 -3.08
N ARG A 3 17.11 -5.89 -3.67
CA ARG A 3 17.71 -4.73 -3.00
C ARG A 3 16.58 -3.72 -2.71
N VAL A 4 16.42 -3.35 -1.44
CA VAL A 4 15.48 -2.29 -1.05
C VAL A 4 16.17 -0.95 -1.19
N ASP A 5 15.69 -0.14 -2.12
CA ASP A 5 16.17 1.23 -2.30
C ASP A 5 15.44 2.20 -1.36
N VAL A 6 16.16 3.17 -0.83
CA VAL A 6 15.63 4.17 0.10
C VAL A 6 15.52 5.49 -0.66
N MET A 7 14.28 5.96 -0.84
CA MET A 7 14.03 7.22 -1.51
C MET A 7 14.65 8.39 -0.73
N GLN A 8 15.64 9.05 -1.34
CA GLN A 8 16.33 10.22 -0.78
C GLN A 8 15.94 11.49 -1.54
N CYS A 9 15.77 12.59 -0.81
CA CYS A 9 15.52 13.90 -1.37
C CYS A 9 16.84 14.65 -1.57
N TYR A 10 17.24 14.91 -2.82
CA TYR A 10 18.44 15.67 -3.15
C TYR A 10 18.30 17.20 -3.03
N ARG A 11 17.24 17.69 -2.35
CA ARG A 11 17.07 19.11 -2.00
C ARG A 11 17.45 19.33 -0.54
N CYS A 12 16.83 18.60 0.37
CA CYS A 12 17.10 18.72 1.80
C CYS A 12 17.98 17.60 2.38
N TRP A 13 18.33 16.60 1.57
CA TRP A 13 19.02 15.37 1.99
C TRP A 13 18.25 14.47 2.96
N GLY A 14 16.96 14.71 3.16
CA GLY A 14 16.07 13.84 3.93
C GLY A 14 15.67 12.57 3.17
N TYR A 15 14.95 11.68 3.85
CA TYR A 15 14.45 10.42 3.27
C TYR A 15 12.92 10.37 3.23
N GLY A 16 12.38 9.52 2.36
CA GLY A 16 10.94 9.21 2.28
C GLY A 16 10.10 10.14 1.40
N HIS A 17 10.73 11.07 0.67
CA HIS A 17 10.06 11.95 -0.27
C HIS A 17 10.98 12.32 -1.45
N THR A 18 10.38 12.78 -2.55
CA THR A 18 11.12 13.27 -3.73
C THR A 18 11.36 14.77 -3.64
N ARG A 19 12.25 15.31 -4.48
CA ARG A 19 12.50 16.76 -4.59
C ARG A 19 11.22 17.58 -4.80
N ARG A 20 10.26 17.06 -5.58
CA ARG A 20 8.96 17.71 -5.86
C ARG A 20 8.05 17.77 -4.63
N ALA A 21 8.14 16.79 -3.74
CA ALA A 21 7.36 16.71 -2.51
C ALA A 21 8.12 17.27 -1.29
N CYS A 22 9.25 17.95 -1.52
CA CYS A 22 10.06 18.53 -0.45
C CYS A 22 9.42 19.81 0.06
N LYS A 23 9.10 19.84 1.35
CA LYS A 23 8.49 20.99 2.04
C LYS A 23 9.53 21.95 2.64
N GLU A 24 10.80 21.57 2.64
CA GLU A 24 11.87 22.42 3.15
C GLU A 24 12.02 23.65 2.25
N GLU A 25 11.89 24.83 2.86
CA GLU A 25 12.04 26.10 2.17
C GLU A 25 13.51 26.32 1.77
N ILE A 26 14.42 26.06 2.71
CA ILE A 26 15.87 26.21 2.53
C ILE A 26 16.44 24.90 2.00
N GLY A 27 16.83 24.94 0.73
CA GLY A 27 17.52 23.86 0.05
C GLY A 27 19.00 23.72 0.49
N LYS A 28 19.48 22.49 0.58
CA LYS A 28 20.87 22.11 0.81
C LYS A 28 21.51 21.48 -0.44
N GLU A 29 20.87 21.57 -1.60
CA GLU A 29 21.32 20.96 -2.86
C GLU A 29 22.64 21.51 -3.38
N ASN A 30 22.97 22.76 -3.07
CA ASN A 30 24.16 23.46 -3.56
C ASN A 30 25.28 23.54 -2.51
N THR A 31 25.19 22.75 -1.44
CA THR A 31 26.23 22.68 -0.42
C THR A 31 27.13 21.47 -0.62
N CYS A 32 28.36 21.56 -0.12
CA CYS A 32 29.30 20.47 -0.15
C CYS A 32 28.72 19.23 0.55
N ARG A 33 28.64 18.11 -0.17
CA ARG A 33 28.09 16.85 0.37
C ARG A 33 28.91 16.23 1.51
N ARG A 34 30.13 16.74 1.74
CA ARG A 34 31.00 16.29 2.82
C ARG A 34 30.80 17.08 4.10
N CYS A 35 30.77 18.42 4.05
CA CYS A 35 30.74 19.27 5.25
C CYS A 35 29.49 20.16 5.36
N GLY A 36 28.62 20.18 4.34
CA GLY A 36 27.40 20.98 4.32
C GLY A 36 27.57 22.49 4.10
N ARG A 37 28.79 22.99 3.88
CA ARG A 37 29.06 24.40 3.56
C ARG A 37 29.02 24.66 2.05
N ALA A 38 28.61 25.86 1.65
CA ALA A 38 28.64 26.30 0.26
C ALA A 38 30.04 26.75 -0.17
N GLY A 39 30.24 26.99 -1.47
CA GLY A 39 31.45 27.61 -2.02
C GLY A 39 32.56 26.66 -2.45
N HIS A 40 32.39 25.34 -2.29
CA HIS A 40 33.34 24.34 -2.79
C HIS A 40 32.67 22.99 -3.07
N LEU A 41 33.34 22.14 -3.85
CA LEU A 41 32.89 20.78 -4.13
C LEU A 41 33.47 19.78 -3.13
N GLN A 42 32.84 18.60 -3.01
CA GLN A 42 33.31 17.53 -2.13
C GLN A 42 34.78 17.14 -2.35
N LYS A 43 35.28 17.24 -3.58
CA LYS A 43 36.68 16.94 -3.94
C LYS A 43 37.68 17.94 -3.36
N GLU A 44 37.24 19.17 -3.12
CA GLU A 44 38.05 20.28 -2.60
C GLU A 44 37.86 20.48 -1.09
N CYS A 45 36.96 19.70 -0.49
CA CYS A 45 36.60 19.83 0.91
C CYS A 45 37.71 19.32 1.84
N LYS A 46 38.35 20.26 2.54
CA LYS A 46 39.34 20.00 3.59
C LYS A 46 38.73 19.83 4.99
N GLU A 47 37.45 20.15 5.14
CA GLU A 47 36.71 20.03 6.40
C GLU A 47 36.34 18.58 6.73
N GLU A 48 36.01 18.34 7.99
CA GLU A 48 35.51 17.05 8.47
C GLU A 48 34.17 16.67 7.83
N ALA A 49 33.94 15.36 7.73
CA ALA A 49 32.69 14.84 7.20
C ALA A 49 31.55 15.05 8.21
N GLN A 50 30.50 15.73 7.77
CA GLN A 50 29.26 15.94 8.49
C GLN A 50 28.09 15.47 7.64
N CYS A 51 27.25 14.63 8.23
CA CYS A 51 26.10 14.09 7.52
C CYS A 51 24.97 15.12 7.45
N LEU A 52 24.59 15.53 6.24
CA LEU A 52 23.54 16.53 6.04
C LEU A 52 22.14 16.05 6.43
N SER A 53 21.92 14.73 6.53
CA SER A 53 20.64 14.13 6.93
C SER A 53 20.45 14.11 8.45
N CYS A 54 21.46 13.70 9.22
CA CYS A 54 21.38 13.65 10.68
C CYS A 54 22.03 14.84 11.38
N GLY A 55 22.67 15.75 10.62
CA GLY A 55 23.29 16.97 11.12
C GLY A 55 24.58 16.76 11.90
N ASN A 56 25.03 15.51 12.09
CA ASN A 56 26.19 15.22 12.91
C ASN A 56 26.84 13.87 12.55
N GLY A 57 28.04 13.64 13.09
CA GLY A 57 28.79 12.38 12.95
C GLY A 57 29.69 12.37 11.73
N GLY A 58 30.93 11.86 11.93
CA GLY A 58 32.05 11.79 10.98
C GLY A 58 31.82 10.93 9.73
N HIS A 59 30.68 11.08 9.06
CA HIS A 59 30.29 10.36 7.86
C HIS A 59 29.50 11.27 6.92
N ILE A 60 29.45 10.89 5.64
CA ILE A 60 28.69 11.62 4.61
C ILE A 60 27.24 11.11 4.51
N VAL A 61 26.41 11.87 3.81
CA VAL A 61 24.96 11.66 3.66
C VAL A 61 24.54 10.32 3.04
N GLU A 62 25.42 9.72 2.24
CA GLU A 62 25.21 8.43 1.56
C GLU A 62 25.79 7.25 2.36
N SER A 63 26.30 7.50 3.57
CA SER A 63 26.85 6.45 4.40
C SER A 63 25.75 5.58 5.02
N GLY A 64 25.91 4.27 4.85
CA GLY A 64 25.09 3.28 5.54
C GLY A 64 25.19 3.36 7.07
N LYS A 65 26.19 4.04 7.64
CA LYS A 65 26.32 4.19 9.11
C LYS A 65 25.43 5.31 9.67
N CYS A 66 24.77 6.10 8.82
CA CYS A 66 23.88 7.17 9.28
C CYS A 66 22.65 6.60 10.02
N PRO A 67 22.33 7.07 11.24
CA PRO A 67 21.16 6.60 11.98
C PRO A 67 19.84 6.93 11.27
N GLU A 68 19.75 8.10 10.62
CA GLU A 68 18.55 8.49 9.86
C GLU A 68 18.39 7.64 8.60
N PHE A 69 19.48 7.32 7.89
CA PHE A 69 19.45 6.37 6.79
C PHE A 69 18.99 4.98 7.25
N GLN A 70 19.51 4.48 8.37
CA GLN A 70 19.11 3.18 8.92
C GLN A 70 17.65 3.14 9.33
N LYS A 71 17.13 4.23 9.93
CA LYS A 71 15.69 4.36 10.22
C LYS A 71 14.86 4.33 8.93
N ALA A 72 15.28 5.08 7.91
CA ALA A 72 14.61 5.10 6.61
C ALA A 72 14.64 3.73 5.92
N LEU A 73 15.77 3.03 5.95
CA LEU A 73 15.92 1.68 5.41
C LEU A 73 15.01 0.66 6.10
N ARG A 74 14.89 0.73 7.44
CA ARG A 74 13.95 -0.12 8.20
C ARG A 74 12.51 0.15 7.77
N ARG A 75 12.10 1.42 7.64
CA ARG A 75 10.76 1.80 7.16
C ARG A 75 10.51 1.31 5.73
N ALA A 76 11.47 1.48 4.82
CA ALA A 76 11.37 1.02 3.44
C ALA A 76 11.20 -0.50 3.34
N ARG A 77 12.00 -1.27 4.10
CA ARG A 77 11.88 -2.74 4.19
C ARG A 77 10.52 -3.16 4.73
N GLN A 78 10.02 -2.50 5.77
CA GLN A 78 8.70 -2.79 6.32
C GLN A 78 7.60 -2.51 5.29
N GLN A 79 7.69 -1.39 4.56
CA GLN A 79 6.73 -1.03 3.54
C GLN A 79 6.75 -2.03 2.37
N GLN A 80 7.93 -2.42 1.89
CA GLN A 80 8.07 -3.44 0.85
C GLN A 80 7.49 -4.79 1.30
N ARG A 81 7.71 -5.18 2.57
CA ARG A 81 7.11 -6.40 3.11
C ARG A 81 5.57 -6.33 3.10
N LYS A 82 4.99 -5.18 3.48
CA LYS A 82 3.53 -4.97 3.44
C LYS A 82 2.97 -5.04 2.02
N THR A 83 3.64 -4.43 1.04
CA THR A 83 3.20 -4.46 -0.37
C THR A 83 3.27 -5.89 -0.95
N ILE A 84 4.35 -6.63 -0.67
CA ILE A 84 4.48 -8.04 -1.07
C ILE A 84 3.36 -8.89 -0.46
N ILE A 85 3.11 -8.74 0.84
CA ILE A 85 2.04 -9.49 1.53
C ILE A 85 0.67 -9.13 0.94
N SER A 86 0.37 -7.84 0.75
CA SER A 86 -0.88 -7.37 0.15
C SER A 86 -1.10 -7.97 -1.24
N HIS A 87 -0.09 -7.90 -2.11
CA HIS A 87 -0.16 -8.45 -3.45
C HIS A 87 -0.30 -9.97 -3.46
N LYS A 88 0.38 -10.68 -2.55
CA LYS A 88 0.22 -12.14 -2.39
C LYS A 88 -1.20 -12.50 -1.96
N LEU A 89 -1.77 -11.76 -0.99
CA LEU A 89 -3.15 -11.95 -0.54
C LEU A 89 -4.15 -11.74 -1.69
N GLN A 90 -3.99 -10.65 -2.46
CA GLN A 90 -4.83 -10.38 -3.63
C GLN A 90 -4.78 -11.52 -4.65
N LYS A 91 -3.58 -12.02 -4.99
CA LYS A 91 -3.42 -13.16 -5.91
C LYS A 91 -4.09 -14.43 -5.39
N THR A 92 -3.94 -14.74 -4.10
CA THR A 92 -4.59 -15.92 -3.49
C THR A 92 -6.11 -15.80 -3.55
N LEU A 93 -6.67 -14.60 -3.29
CA LEU A 93 -8.12 -14.36 -3.36
C LEU A 93 -8.66 -14.53 -4.78
N VAL A 94 -7.98 -13.99 -5.79
CA VAL A 94 -8.38 -14.15 -7.21
C VAL A 94 -8.31 -15.62 -7.63
N SER A 95 -7.27 -16.35 -7.20
CA SER A 95 -7.16 -17.79 -7.48
C SER A 95 -8.31 -18.58 -6.86
N ALA A 96 -8.64 -18.32 -5.59
CA ALA A 96 -9.76 -18.97 -4.89
C ALA A 96 -11.10 -18.71 -5.59
N TYR A 97 -11.36 -17.46 -6.03
CA TYR A 97 -12.54 -17.12 -6.80
C TYR A 97 -12.62 -17.88 -8.13
N ASN A 98 -11.49 -17.95 -8.86
CA ASN A 98 -11.43 -18.66 -10.15
C ASN A 98 -11.65 -20.17 -10.01
N ILE A 99 -11.29 -20.78 -8.89
CA ILE A 99 -11.59 -22.20 -8.60
C ILE A 99 -13.12 -22.37 -8.48
N VAL A 100 -13.76 -21.58 -7.62
CA VAL A 100 -15.23 -21.62 -7.41
C VAL A 100 -15.99 -21.30 -8.69
N ALA A 101 -15.52 -20.36 -9.50
CA ALA A 101 -16.17 -19.96 -10.75
C ALA A 101 -16.08 -21.02 -11.87
N LYS A 102 -15.09 -21.92 -11.81
CA LYS A 102 -14.92 -23.03 -12.78
C LYS A 102 -15.81 -24.23 -12.48
N ASP A 103 -16.41 -24.31 -11.30
CA ASP A 103 -17.35 -25.37 -10.90
C ASP A 103 -18.78 -25.18 -11.45
N LYS A 104 -18.95 -24.52 -12.62
CA LYS A 104 -20.27 -24.34 -13.28
C LYS A 104 -20.91 -25.61 -13.84
N HIS A 105 -20.28 -26.77 -13.67
CA HIS A 105 -20.86 -28.08 -14.00
C HIS A 105 -20.93 -29.06 -12.82
N ALA A 106 -20.71 -28.62 -11.58
CA ALA A 106 -20.97 -29.44 -10.41
C ALA A 106 -22.49 -29.48 -10.15
N LYS A 107 -23.13 -30.59 -10.53
CA LYS A 107 -24.55 -30.86 -10.30
C LYS A 107 -24.98 -30.47 -8.89
N LYS A 108 -26.13 -29.81 -8.83
CA LYS A 108 -26.81 -29.26 -7.67
C LYS A 108 -27.42 -30.38 -6.80
N GLU A 109 -26.64 -31.38 -6.38
CA GLU A 109 -27.07 -32.40 -5.42
C GLU A 109 -25.94 -32.69 -4.44
N HIS A 110 -26.26 -32.60 -3.14
CA HIS A 110 -25.37 -32.82 -1.99
C HIS A 110 -24.37 -31.72 -1.61
N LEU A 111 -24.82 -30.47 -1.50
CA LEU A 111 -24.13 -29.46 -0.68
C LEU A 111 -24.54 -29.54 0.81
N HIS A 112 -24.58 -30.74 1.41
CA HIS A 112 -24.89 -30.92 2.84
C HIS A 112 -23.97 -31.86 3.63
N SER A 113 -22.93 -32.45 3.05
CA SER A 113 -22.11 -33.43 3.81
C SER A 113 -20.61 -33.32 3.60
N ARG A 114 -20.14 -32.23 2.97
CA ARG A 114 -18.71 -31.93 2.91
C ARG A 114 -18.44 -30.45 3.11
N CYS A 115 -19.03 -29.91 4.19
CA CYS A 115 -18.37 -28.86 4.94
C CYS A 115 -17.06 -29.44 5.48
N ILE A 116 -16.04 -29.50 4.63
CA ILE A 116 -14.66 -29.48 5.09
C ILE A 116 -14.57 -28.16 5.83
N THR A 117 -14.60 -28.26 7.15
CA THR A 117 -14.36 -27.17 8.07
C THR A 117 -13.06 -26.50 7.62
N TYR A 118 -13.16 -25.39 6.89
CA TYR A 118 -12.03 -24.51 6.59
C TYR A 118 -11.82 -23.64 7.83
N PRO A 119 -10.88 -23.97 8.73
CA PRO A 119 -10.67 -23.21 9.95
C PRO A 119 -9.99 -21.87 9.65
N HIS A 120 -9.57 -21.64 8.39
CA HIS A 120 -8.68 -20.56 7.99
C HIS A 120 -9.39 -19.29 7.51
N PHE A 121 -10.71 -19.33 7.24
CA PHE A 121 -11.45 -18.14 6.81
C PHE A 121 -11.98 -17.30 7.98
N LYS A 122 -12.18 -17.94 9.15
CA LYS A 122 -12.72 -17.27 10.34
C LYS A 122 -11.75 -16.24 10.95
N THR A 123 -10.45 -16.36 10.68
CA THR A 123 -9.43 -15.45 11.22
C THR A 123 -9.09 -14.27 10.30
N LEU A 124 -9.39 -14.34 9.01
CA LEU A 124 -9.13 -13.24 8.07
C LEU A 124 -10.27 -12.19 8.01
N ALA A 125 -11.50 -12.59 8.33
CA ALA A 125 -12.67 -11.73 8.22
C ALA A 125 -12.77 -10.64 9.32
N LEU A 126 -12.03 -10.77 10.43
CA LEU A 126 -12.17 -9.88 11.59
C LEU A 126 -11.11 -8.76 11.71
N LYS A 127 -10.17 -8.63 10.78
CA LYS A 127 -9.11 -7.58 10.86
C LYS A 127 -9.21 -6.45 9.83
N ASN A 128 -10.17 -6.49 8.90
CA ASN A 128 -10.37 -5.42 7.92
C ASN A 128 -11.86 -5.19 7.67
N LYS A 129 -12.46 -4.21 8.38
CA LYS A 129 -13.89 -3.86 8.28
C LYS A 129 -14.34 -3.53 6.84
N SER A 130 -13.43 -3.04 5.99
CA SER A 130 -13.72 -2.68 4.59
C SER A 130 -13.94 -3.91 3.68
N ILE A 131 -13.22 -5.01 3.90
CA ILE A 131 -13.34 -6.23 3.08
C ILE A 131 -14.60 -7.03 3.49
N HIS A 132 -14.95 -6.98 4.78
CA HIS A 132 -16.13 -7.66 5.30
C HIS A 132 -17.42 -7.17 4.64
N TYR A 133 -17.58 -5.85 4.44
CA TYR A 133 -18.78 -5.27 3.82
C TYR A 133 -18.96 -5.72 2.36
N SER A 134 -17.90 -5.74 1.57
CA SER A 134 -17.96 -6.11 0.14
C SER A 134 -18.21 -7.61 -0.08
N VAL A 135 -17.63 -8.47 0.75
CA VAL A 135 -17.85 -9.93 0.69
C VAL A 135 -19.24 -10.30 1.21
N LEU A 136 -19.74 -9.65 2.27
CA LEU A 136 -21.11 -9.86 2.75
C LEU A 136 -22.15 -9.42 1.71
N LYS A 137 -21.91 -8.29 1.03
CA LYS A 137 -22.79 -7.76 -0.03
C LYS A 137 -22.85 -8.70 -1.25
N MET A 138 -21.74 -9.35 -1.60
CA MET A 138 -21.69 -10.41 -2.64
C MET A 138 -22.47 -11.67 -2.23
N LEU A 139 -22.37 -12.08 -0.97
CA LEU A 139 -23.07 -13.27 -0.45
C LEU A 139 -24.58 -13.05 -0.27
N THR A 140 -25.03 -11.83 0.00
CA THR A 140 -26.46 -11.48 0.04
C THR A 140 -27.08 -11.37 -1.36
N PHE A 141 -26.31 -10.89 -2.36
CA PHE A 141 -26.77 -10.79 -3.76
C PHE A 141 -27.07 -12.15 -4.39
N HIS A 142 -26.37 -13.20 -3.95
CA HIS A 142 -26.56 -14.55 -4.46
C HIS A 142 -27.73 -15.30 -3.81
N LYS A 143 -28.24 -14.83 -2.66
CA LYS A 143 -29.45 -15.36 -2.01
C LYS A 143 -30.74 -14.75 -2.55
N THR A 144 -30.69 -13.58 -3.18
CA THR A 144 -31.84 -12.91 -3.81
C THR A 144 -32.16 -13.39 -5.23
N LEU A 145 -31.38 -14.35 -5.78
CA LEU A 145 -31.53 -14.84 -7.16
C LEU A 145 -32.10 -16.28 -7.26
N ILE A 146 -32.60 -16.88 -6.17
CA ILE A 146 -33.16 -18.25 -6.20
C ILE A 146 -34.64 -18.33 -5.75
N SER A 147 -35.26 -17.23 -5.35
CA SER A 147 -36.73 -17.20 -5.25
C SER A 147 -37.20 -15.78 -5.45
N PHE A 148 -38.40 -15.64 -6.03
CA PHE A 148 -39.22 -14.43 -6.20
C PHE A 148 -39.53 -14.08 -7.66
N ASP A 149 -40.50 -14.82 -8.19
CA ASP A 149 -41.66 -14.23 -8.86
C ASP A 149 -42.36 -13.18 -7.97
N ILE A 150 -41.75 -12.02 -7.75
CA ILE A 150 -42.50 -10.79 -7.40
C ILE A 150 -42.14 -9.73 -8.44
N VAL A 151 -42.71 -9.96 -9.61
CA VAL A 151 -43.28 -8.92 -10.46
C VAL A 151 -44.19 -8.06 -9.57
N SER A 152 -43.72 -6.93 -9.03
CA SER A 152 -44.56 -5.83 -8.51
C SER A 152 -43.83 -4.57 -8.00
N LEU A 153 -42.49 -4.54 -7.83
CA LEU A 153 -41.81 -3.34 -7.30
C LEU A 153 -41.03 -2.51 -8.35
N PHE A 154 -41.39 -2.64 -9.63
CA PHE A 154 -40.80 -1.88 -10.74
C PHE A 154 -41.77 -0.89 -11.42
N ILE A 155 -42.79 -0.40 -10.71
CA ILE A 155 -43.55 0.78 -11.11
C ILE A 155 -43.48 1.77 -9.95
N ASN A 156 -43.03 2.99 -10.23
CA ASN A 156 -42.65 4.09 -9.31
C ASN A 156 -41.23 4.03 -8.77
N ILE A 157 -40.27 4.49 -9.57
CA ILE A 157 -39.69 5.85 -9.45
C ILE A 157 -38.74 5.98 -10.64
N SER A 158 -39.32 6.39 -11.77
CA SER A 158 -38.62 6.93 -12.93
C SER A 158 -39.06 8.38 -13.04
N SER A 159 -38.58 9.23 -12.14
CA SER A 159 -38.82 10.68 -12.18
C SER A 159 -38.08 11.35 -11.03
N LEU A 160 -36.85 11.82 -11.28
CA LEU A 160 -36.24 13.06 -10.76
C LEU A 160 -34.73 13.01 -11.01
N ASP A 161 -34.36 13.18 -12.29
CA ASP A 161 -33.15 13.89 -12.66
C ASP A 161 -33.46 15.41 -12.65
N LEU A 162 -32.41 16.21 -12.45
CA LEU A 162 -32.35 17.69 -12.38
C LEU A 162 -32.89 18.31 -11.08
N VAL A 163 -32.00 18.91 -10.28
CA VAL A 163 -31.71 20.36 -10.33
C VAL A 163 -30.32 20.61 -9.73
N GLU A 164 -29.48 21.18 -10.58
CA GLU A 164 -28.25 21.93 -10.36
C GLU A 164 -28.48 23.10 -9.39
N THR A 165 -27.59 23.37 -8.42
CA THR A 165 -27.20 24.73 -7.95
C THR A 165 -26.35 24.72 -6.66
N MET A 166 -25.23 25.45 -6.75
CA MET A 166 -24.44 26.10 -5.68
C MET A 166 -23.63 25.25 -4.70
#